data_AF-A0AAI8YG72-F1
#
_entry.id   AF-A0AAI8YG72-F1
#
_cell.length_a   1.000
_cell.length_b   1.000
_cell.length_c   1.000
_cell.angle_alpha   90.00
_cell.angle_beta   90.00
_cell.angle_gamma   90.00
#
_symmetry.space_group_name_H-M   'P 1'
#
loop_
_entity.id
_entity.type
_entity.pdbx_description
1 polymer ?
#
loop_
_entity_poly.entity_id
_entity_poly.type
_entity_poly.pdbx_seq_one_letter_code
_entity_poly.pdbx_strand_id
1 'polypeptide(L)'
;MSGWDLDQDDIRILDIWLSIRPQNEADIGHPSSSPTIDAAADTLLTYLASPPGAYAEEFDDFSNRFWSLINALIEFCLLHPRFMDWGITVLYRVIAKVPTDAAGELGEGPEGARLDLERFLGTYLNLYNDGTRPQVGTKPKDSPDAKDPFTVQFSAEEVEARADDVVQKMANLRKSRWKTMMVQCFAARCHVLETVAHSYKEALVRRLLEFLGIQLDVAHREWNRVDCIGLLTMLRGSSSYLLSTFPAEEREQKKQEWVKGLTSLLSTSHEGREPEDKADDIRVKSHAALALENLRAGGLNEPSADLFDVRYWMF
;
A
#
# COMPACT_ATOMS: atom_id res chain seq x y z
N MET A 1 -13.19 -17.85 -11.58
CA MET A 1 -11.75 -17.59 -11.67
C MET A 1 -11.49 -16.25 -11.03
N SER A 2 -10.68 -16.20 -9.98
CA SER A 2 -10.35 -14.97 -9.25
C SER A 2 -9.60 -14.04 -10.20
N GLY A 3 -10.16 -12.86 -10.50
CA GLY A 3 -9.63 -11.87 -11.45
C GLY A 3 -8.36 -11.17 -11.00
N TRP A 4 -7.31 -11.94 -10.72
CA TRP A 4 -5.99 -11.45 -10.39
C TRP A 4 -5.07 -11.90 -11.52
N ASP A 5 -4.49 -10.94 -12.27
CA ASP A 5 -3.38 -11.19 -13.21
C ASP A 5 -2.11 -11.56 -12.41
N LEU A 6 -2.20 -12.63 -11.63
CA LEU A 6 -1.08 -13.31 -11.04
C LEU A 6 -0.68 -14.40 -12.02
N ASP A 7 0.62 -14.52 -12.26
CA ASP A 7 1.09 -15.72 -12.92
C ASP A 7 0.86 -16.94 -12.01
N GLN A 8 1.09 -18.13 -12.55
CA GLN A 8 0.82 -19.37 -11.82
C GLN A 8 1.68 -19.50 -10.56
N ASP A 9 2.83 -18.83 -10.49
CA ASP A 9 3.75 -18.91 -9.36
C ASP A 9 3.36 -17.93 -8.26
N ASP A 10 2.95 -16.70 -8.60
CA ASP A 10 2.33 -15.76 -7.67
C ASP A 10 1.09 -16.38 -6.98
N ILE A 11 0.26 -17.14 -7.70
CA ILE A 11 -0.89 -17.85 -7.11
C ILE A 11 -0.43 -18.91 -6.10
N ARG A 12 0.58 -19.70 -6.46
CA ARG A 12 1.12 -20.73 -5.55
C ARG A 12 1.69 -20.12 -4.27
N ILE A 13 2.43 -19.02 -4.38
CA ILE A 13 3.00 -18.36 -3.20
C ILE A 13 1.90 -17.70 -2.37
N LEU A 14 0.86 -17.15 -3.02
CA LEU A 14 -0.31 -16.63 -2.31
C LEU A 14 -1.02 -17.72 -1.52
N ASP A 15 -1.17 -18.93 -2.08
CA ASP A 15 -1.71 -20.08 -1.35
C ASP A 15 -0.85 -20.46 -0.14
N ILE A 16 0.49 -20.36 -0.26
CA ILE A 16 1.38 -20.52 0.89
C ILE A 16 1.05 -19.47 1.95
N TRP A 17 1.06 -18.17 1.61
CA TRP A 17 0.72 -17.08 2.54
C TRP A 17 -0.63 -17.30 3.26
N LEU A 18 -1.64 -17.74 2.52
CA LEU A 18 -2.97 -18.05 3.08
C LEU A 18 -2.94 -19.24 4.04
N SER A 19 -2.09 -20.24 3.79
CA SER A 19 -1.94 -21.42 4.65
C SER A 19 -1.17 -21.15 5.94
N ILE A 20 -0.20 -20.23 5.92
CA ILE A 20 0.66 -19.87 7.07
C ILE A 20 0.10 -18.71 7.91
N ARG A 21 -1.03 -18.12 7.51
CA ARG A 21 -1.61 -16.95 8.17
C ARG A 21 -1.91 -17.23 9.65
N PRO A 22 -1.80 -16.23 10.53
CA PRO A 22 -2.08 -16.39 11.95
C PRO A 22 -3.54 -16.77 12.17
N GLN A 23 -3.78 -17.70 13.09
CA GLN A 23 -5.13 -18.19 13.43
C GLN A 23 -5.72 -17.49 14.67
N ASN A 24 -4.91 -16.71 15.39
CA ASN A 24 -5.33 -15.98 16.59
C ASN A 24 -5.05 -14.47 16.44
N GLU A 25 -5.82 -13.64 17.15
CA GLU A 25 -5.69 -12.17 17.10
C GLU A 25 -4.43 -11.66 17.82
N ALA A 26 -3.88 -12.44 18.77
CA ALA A 26 -2.68 -12.06 19.50
C ALA A 26 -1.44 -11.97 18.58
N ASP A 27 -1.33 -12.89 17.62
CA ASP A 27 -0.26 -12.93 16.62
C ASP A 27 -0.31 -11.74 15.65
N ILE A 28 -1.50 -11.16 15.46
CA ILE A 28 -1.71 -9.98 14.60
C ILE A 28 -1.29 -8.70 15.33
N GLY A 29 -1.66 -8.57 16.61
CA GLY A 29 -1.37 -7.38 17.40
C GLY A 29 0.10 -7.22 17.81
N HIS A 30 0.82 -8.35 17.97
CA HIS A 30 2.21 -8.35 18.44
C HIS A 30 3.11 -9.31 17.63
N PRO A 31 3.28 -9.06 16.32
CA PRO A 31 3.95 -10.00 15.43
C PRO A 31 5.41 -10.26 15.79
N SER A 32 6.13 -9.30 16.37
CA SER A 32 7.53 -9.48 16.82
C SER A 32 7.73 -10.55 17.88
N SER A 33 6.66 -10.91 18.61
CA SER A 33 6.65 -11.95 19.65
C SER A 33 5.90 -13.23 19.24
N SER A 34 5.36 -13.26 18.02
CA SER A 34 4.52 -14.38 17.58
C SER A 34 5.38 -15.61 17.27
N PRO A 35 5.05 -16.79 17.85
CA PRO A 35 5.77 -18.03 17.57
C PRO A 35 5.54 -18.54 16.15
N THR A 36 4.56 -17.98 15.41
CA THR A 36 4.21 -18.40 14.05
C THR A 36 5.14 -17.81 12.99
N ILE A 37 5.84 -16.71 13.31
CA ILE A 37 6.66 -15.96 12.36
C ILE A 37 7.81 -16.80 11.82
N ASP A 38 8.57 -17.48 12.68
CA ASP A 38 9.74 -18.26 12.26
C ASP A 38 9.33 -19.45 11.40
N ALA A 39 8.25 -20.15 11.78
CA ALA A 39 7.70 -21.26 11.00
C ALA A 39 7.16 -20.80 9.63
N ALA A 40 6.48 -19.65 9.58
CA ALA A 40 6.02 -19.04 8.35
C ALA A 40 7.19 -18.66 7.43
N ALA A 41 8.24 -18.03 7.99
CA ALA A 41 9.44 -17.67 7.26
C ALA A 41 10.18 -18.90 6.71
N ASP A 42 10.32 -19.96 7.51
CA ASP A 42 10.97 -21.21 7.08
C ASP A 42 10.20 -21.90 5.94
N THR A 43 8.87 -21.83 5.96
CA THR A 43 8.02 -22.35 4.88
C THR A 43 8.27 -21.57 3.57
N LEU A 44 8.34 -20.24 3.63
CA LEU A 44 8.60 -19.39 2.46
C LEU A 44 10.04 -19.52 1.96
N LEU A 45 11.01 -19.72 2.85
CA LEU A 45 12.40 -20.01 2.47
C LEU A 45 12.54 -21.34 1.73
N THR A 46 11.77 -22.35 2.13
CA THR A 46 11.74 -23.65 1.42
C THR A 46 11.29 -23.46 -0.03
N TYR A 47 10.33 -22.56 -0.28
CA TYR A 47 9.95 -22.19 -1.65
C TYR A 47 11.09 -21.50 -2.41
N LEU A 48 11.74 -20.49 -1.80
CA LEU A 48 12.88 -19.79 -2.41
C LEU A 48 14.09 -20.70 -2.68
N ALA A 49 14.25 -21.77 -1.91
CA ALA A 49 15.33 -22.74 -2.06
C ALA A 49 15.01 -23.92 -3.00
N SER A 50 13.75 -24.10 -3.40
CA SER A 50 13.35 -25.21 -4.26
C SER A 50 13.99 -25.07 -5.64
N PRO A 51 14.70 -26.06 -6.20
CA PRO A 51 15.31 -25.91 -7.51
C PRO A 51 14.25 -25.67 -8.59
N PRO A 52 14.57 -24.92 -9.66
CA PRO A 52 13.67 -24.78 -10.81
C PRO A 52 13.23 -26.16 -11.29
N GLY A 53 11.95 -26.32 -11.63
CA GLY A 53 11.49 -27.55 -12.28
C GLY A 53 12.26 -27.79 -13.58
N ALA A 54 12.30 -29.05 -14.05
CA ALA A 54 13.07 -29.51 -15.22
C ALA A 54 12.75 -28.84 -16.58
N TYR A 55 11.94 -27.78 -16.59
CA TYR A 55 11.54 -27.01 -17.77
C TYR A 55 11.75 -25.48 -17.61
N ALA A 56 12.41 -25.01 -16.54
CA ALA A 56 12.53 -23.58 -16.20
C ALA A 56 13.99 -23.09 -16.07
N GLU A 57 14.92 -23.67 -16.83
CA GLU A 57 16.37 -23.40 -16.70
C GLU A 57 16.79 -21.95 -17.04
N GLU A 58 15.93 -21.12 -17.64
CA GLU A 58 16.31 -19.76 -18.06
C GLU A 58 15.64 -18.62 -17.25
N PHE A 59 14.70 -18.90 -16.34
CA PHE A 59 13.88 -17.84 -15.70
C PHE A 59 13.69 -17.92 -14.17
N ASP A 60 14.19 -18.92 -13.44
CA ASP A 60 13.92 -19.09 -11.99
C ASP A 60 15.13 -18.77 -11.08
N ASP A 61 15.84 -17.69 -11.39
CA ASP A 61 16.84 -17.12 -10.47
C ASP A 61 16.16 -16.66 -9.16
N PHE A 62 16.89 -16.71 -8.04
CA PHE A 62 16.41 -16.35 -6.70
C PHE A 62 15.66 -15.01 -6.71
N SER A 63 16.17 -14.02 -7.46
CA SER A 63 15.54 -12.70 -7.55
C SER A 63 14.09 -12.77 -8.05
N ASN A 64 13.80 -13.49 -9.15
CA ASN A 64 12.43 -13.57 -9.68
C ASN A 64 11.45 -14.19 -8.68
N ARG A 65 11.88 -15.23 -7.95
CA ARG A 65 11.07 -15.87 -6.92
C ARG A 65 10.89 -14.99 -5.69
N PHE A 66 11.90 -14.20 -5.34
CA PHE A 66 11.80 -13.20 -4.29
C PHE A 66 10.85 -12.06 -4.66
N TRP A 67 10.87 -11.59 -5.92
CA TRP A 67 9.90 -10.64 -6.45
C TRP A 67 8.47 -11.19 -6.41
N SER A 68 8.29 -12.46 -6.80
CA SER A 68 6.99 -13.16 -6.73
C SER A 68 6.49 -13.28 -5.28
N LEU A 69 7.41 -13.56 -4.34
CA LEU A 69 7.10 -13.57 -2.90
C LEU A 69 6.58 -12.22 -2.40
N ILE A 70 7.22 -11.12 -2.81
CA ILE A 70 6.80 -9.76 -2.45
C ILE A 70 5.43 -9.45 -3.08
N ASN A 71 5.24 -9.75 -4.37
CA ASN A 71 3.95 -9.56 -5.04
C ASN A 71 2.83 -10.33 -4.32
N ALA A 72 3.03 -11.62 -4.06
CA ALA A 72 2.07 -12.46 -3.35
C ALA A 72 1.75 -11.93 -1.94
N LEU A 73 2.73 -11.36 -1.23
CA LEU A 73 2.48 -10.70 0.06
C LEU A 73 1.60 -9.45 -0.09
N ILE A 74 1.81 -8.64 -1.14
CA ILE A 74 0.92 -7.51 -1.41
C ILE A 74 -0.49 -8.01 -1.69
N GLU A 75 -0.66 -9.04 -2.53
CA GLU A 75 -1.99 -9.60 -2.82
C GLU A 75 -2.64 -10.21 -1.56
N PHE A 76 -1.85 -10.85 -0.70
CA PHE A 76 -2.29 -11.29 0.62
C PHE A 76 -2.78 -10.11 1.48
N CYS A 77 -2.03 -9.00 1.52
CA CYS A 77 -2.46 -7.79 2.21
C CYS A 77 -3.72 -7.16 1.60
N LEU A 78 -3.95 -7.32 0.29
CA LEU A 78 -5.20 -6.85 -0.34
C LEU A 78 -6.42 -7.64 0.14
N LEU A 79 -6.25 -8.94 0.42
CA LEU A 79 -7.29 -9.84 0.94
C LEU A 79 -7.43 -9.75 2.46
N HIS A 80 -6.32 -9.54 3.16
CA HIS A 80 -6.22 -9.59 4.63
C HIS A 80 -5.39 -8.40 5.15
N PRO A 81 -5.86 -7.15 4.97
CA PRO A 81 -5.04 -5.96 5.26
C PRO A 81 -4.66 -5.82 6.74
N ARG A 82 -5.50 -6.32 7.66
CA ARG A 82 -5.18 -6.39 9.09
C ARG A 82 -3.90 -7.18 9.40
N PHE A 83 -3.50 -8.12 8.53
CA PHE A 83 -2.35 -9.00 8.73
C PHE A 83 -1.05 -8.41 8.16
N MET A 84 -1.08 -7.17 7.65
CA MET A 84 0.07 -6.54 7.00
C MET A 84 1.31 -6.48 7.91
N ASP A 85 1.20 -6.07 9.17
CA ASP A 85 2.36 -6.01 10.08
C ASP A 85 2.97 -7.39 10.34
N TRP A 86 2.14 -8.43 10.44
CA TRP A 86 2.59 -9.82 10.57
C TRP A 86 3.31 -10.26 9.30
N GLY A 87 2.73 -10.05 8.12
CA GLY A 87 3.33 -10.42 6.84
C GLY A 87 4.65 -9.70 6.57
N ILE A 88 4.73 -8.41 6.92
CA ILE A 88 5.97 -7.64 6.91
C ILE A 88 7.03 -8.31 7.81
N THR A 89 6.66 -8.65 9.04
CA THR A 89 7.57 -9.29 10.00
C THR A 89 8.08 -10.64 9.49
N VAL A 90 7.21 -11.45 8.88
CA VAL A 90 7.61 -12.72 8.21
C VAL A 90 8.59 -12.45 7.09
N LEU A 91 8.30 -11.50 6.20
CA LEU A 91 9.17 -11.18 5.06
C LEU A 91 10.58 -10.77 5.52
N TYR A 92 10.69 -9.96 6.58
CA TYR A 92 12.01 -9.58 7.11
C TYR A 92 12.76 -10.74 7.76
N ARG A 93 12.04 -11.72 8.32
CA ARG A 93 12.65 -12.96 8.81
C ARG A 93 13.13 -13.85 7.66
N VAL A 94 12.41 -13.88 6.55
CA VAL A 94 12.87 -14.50 5.30
C VAL A 94 14.15 -13.82 4.83
N ILE A 95 14.15 -12.49 4.67
CA ILE A 95 15.32 -11.70 4.24
C ILE A 95 16.55 -12.00 5.11
N ALA A 96 16.40 -11.99 6.44
CA ALA A 96 17.49 -12.24 7.37
C ALA A 96 18.10 -13.65 7.25
N LYS A 97 17.36 -14.61 6.70
CA LYS A 97 17.76 -16.02 6.53
C LYS A 97 18.15 -16.37 5.10
N VAL A 98 18.13 -15.41 4.17
CA VAL A 98 18.59 -15.62 2.78
C VAL A 98 20.05 -16.08 2.78
N PRO A 99 20.43 -17.13 2.01
CA PRO A 99 21.82 -17.56 1.89
C PRO A 99 22.72 -16.43 1.42
N THR A 100 23.92 -16.29 1.99
CA THR A 100 24.83 -15.17 1.69
C THR A 100 25.28 -15.08 0.24
N ASP A 101 25.22 -16.19 -0.49
CA ASP A 101 25.58 -16.35 -1.89
C ASP A 101 24.38 -16.28 -2.85
N ALA A 102 23.15 -16.12 -2.33
CA ALA A 102 21.97 -15.95 -3.17
C ALA A 102 22.05 -14.62 -3.93
N ALA A 103 22.06 -14.67 -5.26
CA ALA A 103 22.13 -13.50 -6.12
C ALA A 103 20.74 -12.86 -6.29
N GLY A 104 20.63 -11.59 -5.88
CA GLY A 104 19.52 -10.70 -6.20
C GLY A 104 19.89 -9.75 -7.36
N GLU A 105 18.96 -8.89 -7.75
CA GLU A 105 19.24 -7.89 -8.79
C GLU A 105 20.19 -6.79 -8.30
N LEU A 106 20.10 -6.44 -7.02
CA LEU A 106 20.84 -5.32 -6.42
C LEU A 106 21.96 -5.74 -5.46
N GLY A 107 22.27 -7.03 -5.37
CA GLY A 107 23.35 -7.55 -4.54
C GLY A 107 23.16 -9.00 -4.14
N GLU A 108 23.98 -9.49 -3.22
CA GLU A 108 23.93 -10.87 -2.72
C GLU A 108 23.41 -10.93 -1.27
N GLY A 109 22.82 -12.07 -0.93
CA GLY A 109 22.43 -12.40 0.44
C GLY A 109 21.32 -11.52 1.02
N PRO A 110 21.23 -11.43 2.36
CA PRO A 110 20.21 -10.65 3.05
C PRO A 110 20.18 -9.16 2.64
N GLU A 111 21.35 -8.59 2.34
CA GLU A 111 21.47 -7.20 1.93
C GLU A 111 20.93 -7.00 0.50
N GLY A 112 21.26 -7.90 -0.44
CA GLY A 112 20.69 -7.89 -1.79
C GLY A 112 19.16 -8.01 -1.78
N ALA A 113 18.63 -8.99 -1.03
CA ALA A 113 17.18 -9.17 -0.87
C ALA A 113 16.49 -7.95 -0.23
N ARG A 114 17.14 -7.29 0.74
CA ARG A 114 16.66 -6.02 1.29
C ARG A 114 16.58 -4.97 0.19
N LEU A 115 17.64 -4.77 -0.60
CA LEU A 115 17.67 -3.78 -1.68
C LEU A 115 16.61 -4.06 -2.77
N ASP A 116 16.32 -5.32 -3.07
CA ASP A 116 15.28 -5.69 -4.03
C ASP A 116 13.87 -5.33 -3.51
N LEU A 117 13.57 -5.58 -2.22
CA LEU A 117 12.35 -5.07 -1.58
C LEU A 117 12.27 -3.54 -1.65
N GLU A 118 13.39 -2.86 -1.52
CA GLU A 118 13.46 -1.40 -1.58
C GLU A 118 13.12 -0.85 -2.95
N ARG A 119 13.67 -1.49 -3.99
CA ARG A 119 13.36 -1.20 -5.40
C ARG A 119 11.88 -1.46 -5.68
N PHE A 120 11.32 -2.53 -5.16
CA PHE A 120 9.89 -2.85 -5.27
C PHE A 120 9.03 -1.68 -4.77
N LEU A 121 9.22 -1.26 -3.51
CA LEU A 121 8.43 -0.18 -2.90
C LEU A 121 8.64 1.16 -3.63
N GLY A 122 9.87 1.47 -4.00
CA GLY A 122 10.19 2.68 -4.76
C GLY A 122 9.54 2.74 -6.14
N THR A 123 9.34 1.60 -6.80
CA THR A 123 8.67 1.49 -8.10
C THR A 123 7.17 1.74 -7.95
N TYR A 124 6.52 1.13 -6.97
CA TYR A 124 5.07 1.22 -6.78
C TYR A 124 4.60 2.58 -6.25
N LEU A 125 5.39 3.27 -5.42
CA LEU A 125 5.04 4.63 -4.99
C LEU A 125 5.04 5.65 -6.13
N ASN A 126 5.72 5.34 -7.24
CA ASN A 126 5.82 6.20 -8.42
C ASN A 126 4.80 5.86 -9.51
N LEU A 127 4.09 4.72 -9.41
CA LEU A 127 3.32 4.17 -10.53
C LEU A 127 1.82 4.19 -10.24
N TYR A 128 1.10 5.09 -10.92
CA TYR A 128 -0.33 4.91 -11.13
C TYR A 128 -0.53 4.13 -12.43
N ASN A 129 -0.98 2.87 -12.31
CA ASN A 129 -1.44 2.10 -13.47
C ASN A 129 -2.97 2.09 -13.47
N ASP A 130 -3.59 2.70 -14.46
CA ASP A 130 -5.04 2.87 -14.58
C ASP A 130 -5.79 1.59 -15.02
N GLY A 131 -5.14 0.43 -14.94
CA GLY A 131 -5.69 -0.83 -15.44
C GLY A 131 -5.97 -0.70 -16.93
N THR A 132 -4.92 -0.71 -17.75
CA THR A 132 -4.94 -0.34 -19.17
C THR A 132 -5.82 -1.21 -20.09
N ARG A 133 -6.50 -2.25 -19.57
CA ARG A 133 -7.36 -3.17 -20.33
C ARG A 133 -8.68 -3.48 -19.59
N PRO A 134 -9.78 -3.77 -20.32
CA PRO A 134 -9.97 -3.54 -21.76
C PRO A 134 -9.99 -2.04 -22.13
N GLN A 135 -9.79 -1.72 -23.42
CA GLN A 135 -9.83 -0.34 -23.94
C GLN A 135 -11.30 0.11 -24.13
N VAL A 136 -11.96 0.38 -23.01
CA VAL A 136 -13.29 1.02 -22.93
C VAL A 136 -13.22 2.20 -21.96
N GLY A 137 -14.07 3.19 -22.22
CA GLY A 137 -14.13 4.44 -21.48
C GLY A 137 -13.04 5.43 -21.86
N THR A 138 -13.33 6.71 -21.65
CA THR A 138 -12.44 7.83 -21.95
C THR A 138 -11.79 8.33 -20.67
N LYS A 139 -10.50 8.70 -20.75
CA LYS A 139 -9.82 9.30 -19.61
C LYS A 139 -10.22 10.76 -19.49
N PRO A 140 -10.44 11.24 -18.26
CA PRO A 140 -10.62 12.65 -17.94
C PRO A 140 -9.60 13.61 -18.53
N LYS A 141 -8.30 13.25 -18.60
CA LYS A 141 -7.27 14.10 -19.22
C LYS A 141 -7.47 14.32 -20.73
N ASP A 142 -8.27 13.46 -21.35
CA ASP A 142 -8.69 13.56 -22.75
C ASP A 142 -10.06 14.26 -22.89
N SER A 143 -10.68 14.66 -21.77
CA SER A 143 -11.99 15.31 -21.69
C SER A 143 -11.88 16.71 -21.06
N PRO A 144 -12.23 17.79 -21.77
CA PRO A 144 -12.05 19.16 -21.30
C PRO A 144 -12.91 19.54 -20.07
N ASP A 145 -13.93 18.75 -19.72
CA ASP A 145 -14.89 19.04 -18.64
C ASP A 145 -14.74 18.13 -17.41
N ALA A 146 -13.66 17.36 -17.32
CA ALA A 146 -13.57 16.31 -16.32
C ALA A 146 -13.28 16.84 -14.90
N LYS A 147 -14.29 16.75 -14.02
CA LYS A 147 -14.22 17.13 -12.59
C LYS A 147 -13.33 16.19 -11.74
N ASP A 148 -12.95 15.04 -12.28
CA ASP A 148 -12.05 14.09 -11.64
C ASP A 148 -11.07 13.51 -12.65
N PRO A 149 -9.77 13.88 -12.65
CA PRO A 149 -8.81 13.42 -13.65
C PRO A 149 -8.54 11.91 -13.60
N PHE A 150 -9.09 11.22 -12.59
CA PHE A 150 -8.76 9.85 -12.21
C PHE A 150 -9.91 8.85 -12.36
N THR A 151 -11.11 9.32 -12.72
CA THR A 151 -12.30 8.47 -12.88
C THR A 151 -12.61 8.30 -14.37
N VAL A 152 -12.49 7.07 -14.88
CA VAL A 152 -12.84 6.74 -16.26
C VAL A 152 -14.33 7.01 -16.50
N GLN A 153 -14.65 7.65 -17.63
CA GLN A 153 -16.03 7.94 -18.05
C GLN A 153 -16.44 6.96 -19.16
N PHE A 154 -17.67 6.46 -19.11
CA PHE A 154 -18.22 5.59 -20.16
C PHE A 154 -19.40 6.30 -20.82
N SER A 155 -19.49 6.21 -22.14
CA SER A 155 -20.69 6.62 -22.87
C SER A 155 -21.83 5.63 -22.65
N ALA A 156 -23.07 6.08 -22.83
CA ALA A 156 -24.24 5.20 -22.75
C ALA A 156 -24.15 4.04 -23.76
N GLU A 157 -23.67 4.32 -24.98
CA GLU A 157 -23.48 3.32 -26.04
C GLU A 157 -22.44 2.25 -25.65
N GLU A 158 -21.32 2.63 -25.03
CA GLU A 158 -20.34 1.65 -24.54
C GLU A 158 -20.93 0.74 -23.44
N VAL A 159 -21.72 1.31 -22.54
CA VAL A 159 -22.36 0.55 -21.46
C VAL A 159 -23.38 -0.44 -22.03
N GLU A 160 -24.14 -0.04 -23.04
CA GLU A 160 -25.15 -0.91 -23.68
C GLU A 160 -24.52 -1.99 -24.56
N ALA A 161 -23.53 -1.63 -25.39
CA ALA A 161 -22.96 -2.54 -26.39
C ALA A 161 -21.85 -3.43 -25.82
N ARG A 162 -21.16 -3.01 -24.76
CA ARG A 162 -19.95 -3.65 -24.22
C ARG A 162 -19.97 -3.75 -22.69
N ALA A 163 -21.14 -4.08 -22.11
CA ALA A 163 -21.35 -4.14 -20.67
C ALA A 163 -20.29 -4.97 -19.92
N ASP A 164 -19.93 -6.16 -20.43
CA ASP A 164 -18.93 -7.03 -19.80
C ASP A 164 -17.53 -6.39 -19.75
N ASP A 165 -17.13 -5.70 -20.83
CA ASP A 165 -15.86 -4.98 -20.88
C ASP A 165 -15.84 -3.81 -19.89
N VAL A 166 -16.95 -3.08 -19.77
CA VAL A 166 -17.10 -1.97 -18.80
C VAL A 166 -17.01 -2.50 -17.37
N VAL A 167 -17.70 -3.60 -17.06
CA VAL A 167 -17.62 -4.25 -15.73
C VAL A 167 -16.20 -4.72 -15.43
N GLN A 168 -15.52 -5.35 -16.40
CA GLN A 168 -14.14 -5.80 -16.23
C GLN A 168 -13.18 -4.62 -16.04
N LYS A 169 -13.32 -3.55 -16.82
CA LYS A 169 -12.52 -2.32 -16.67
C LYS A 169 -12.69 -1.72 -15.29
N MET A 170 -13.93 -1.62 -14.79
CA MET A 170 -14.21 -1.12 -13.44
C MET A 170 -13.66 -2.04 -12.34
N ALA A 171 -13.67 -3.36 -12.55
CA ALA A 171 -13.01 -4.30 -11.64
C ALA A 171 -11.49 -4.07 -11.60
N ASN A 172 -10.84 -3.93 -12.75
CA ASN A 172 -9.39 -3.69 -12.87
C ASN A 172 -8.99 -2.34 -12.25
N LEU A 173 -9.76 -1.28 -12.49
CA LEU A 173 -9.56 0.04 -11.88
C LEU A 173 -9.63 -0.03 -10.35
N ARG A 174 -10.69 -0.65 -9.81
CA ARG A 174 -10.84 -0.83 -8.36
C ARG A 174 -9.67 -1.62 -7.78
N LYS A 175 -9.28 -2.73 -8.42
CA LYS A 175 -8.16 -3.55 -7.98
C LYS A 175 -6.85 -2.75 -7.96
N SER A 176 -6.53 -2.06 -9.05
CA SER A 176 -5.29 -1.28 -9.14
C SER A 176 -5.23 -0.19 -8.06
N ARG A 177 -6.33 0.54 -7.87
CA ARG A 177 -6.45 1.58 -6.83
C ARG A 177 -6.27 1.01 -5.42
N TRP A 178 -6.91 -0.11 -5.13
CA TRP A 178 -6.74 -0.83 -3.86
C TRP A 178 -5.28 -1.28 -3.67
N LYS A 179 -4.63 -1.78 -4.73
CA LYS A 179 -3.21 -2.17 -4.71
C LYS A 179 -2.29 -0.99 -4.41
N THR A 180 -2.45 0.14 -5.09
CA THR A 180 -1.67 1.36 -4.82
C THR A 180 -1.80 1.79 -3.36
N MET A 181 -3.04 1.82 -2.85
CA MET A 181 -3.31 2.18 -1.46
C MET A 181 -2.62 1.22 -0.47
N MET A 182 -2.73 -0.10 -0.68
CA MET A 182 -2.06 -1.06 0.20
C MET A 182 -0.55 -0.96 0.13
N VAL A 183 0.05 -0.73 -1.04
CA VAL A 183 1.51 -0.57 -1.13
C VAL A 183 1.98 0.69 -0.39
N GLN A 184 1.21 1.79 -0.43
CA GLN A 184 1.51 2.99 0.36
C GLN A 184 1.46 2.70 1.86
N CYS A 185 0.41 2.02 2.34
CA CYS A 185 0.32 1.62 3.74
C CYS A 185 1.45 0.64 4.11
N PHE A 186 1.75 -0.33 3.26
CA PHE A 186 2.81 -1.31 3.45
C PHE A 186 4.17 -0.66 3.57
N ALA A 187 4.51 0.28 2.67
CA ALA A 187 5.75 1.05 2.73
C ALA A 187 5.88 1.82 4.04
N ALA A 188 4.80 2.49 4.48
CA ALA A 188 4.79 3.21 5.75
C ALA A 188 4.93 2.27 6.97
N ARG A 189 4.31 1.09 6.95
CA ARG A 189 4.42 0.10 8.02
C ARG A 189 5.81 -0.55 8.08
N CYS A 190 6.43 -0.85 6.93
CA CYS A 190 7.83 -1.29 6.88
C CYS A 190 8.78 -0.31 7.59
N HIS A 191 8.52 1.00 7.50
CA HIS A 191 9.32 2.00 8.21
C HIS A 191 9.16 1.98 9.71
N VAL A 192 7.93 1.83 10.19
CA VAL A 192 7.62 1.83 11.63
C VAL A 192 8.19 0.59 12.29
N LEU A 193 8.16 -0.56 11.62
CA LEU A 193 8.59 -1.84 12.19
C LEU A 193 10.13 -1.98 12.29
N GLU A 194 10.88 -0.90 12.00
CA GLU A 194 12.34 -0.76 12.17
C GLU A 194 13.21 -1.80 11.43
N THR A 195 12.65 -2.50 10.47
CA THR A 195 13.31 -3.59 9.75
C THR A 195 14.18 -3.13 8.57
N VAL A 196 14.38 -1.81 8.39
CA VAL A 196 15.15 -1.26 7.26
C VAL A 196 16.43 -0.55 7.70
N ALA A 197 17.49 -0.61 6.88
CA ALA A 197 18.75 0.09 7.13
C ALA A 197 18.59 1.63 6.99
N HIS A 198 19.42 2.39 7.73
CA HIS A 198 19.26 3.83 7.92
C HIS A 198 19.28 4.69 6.65
N SER A 199 20.04 4.31 5.62
CA SER A 199 20.17 5.07 4.38
C SER A 199 18.93 5.03 3.50
N TYR A 200 18.20 3.91 3.48
CA TYR A 200 16.93 3.78 2.76
C TYR A 200 15.78 4.52 3.45
N LYS A 201 15.81 4.58 4.78
CA LYS A 201 14.83 5.33 5.57
C LYS A 201 14.65 6.74 5.02
N GLU A 202 15.73 7.44 4.67
CA GLU A 202 15.63 8.82 4.20
C GLU A 202 14.98 9.01 2.83
N ALA A 203 15.33 8.21 1.81
CA ALA A 203 14.82 8.42 0.46
C ALA A 203 13.33 8.09 0.34
N LEU A 204 12.90 6.99 0.96
CA LEU A 204 11.50 6.60 0.99
C LEU A 204 10.68 7.55 1.88
N VAL A 205 11.20 7.95 3.06
CA VAL A 205 10.57 8.98 3.90
C VAL A 205 10.41 10.29 3.16
N ARG A 206 11.44 10.77 2.44
CA ARG A 206 11.32 12.02 1.66
C ARG A 206 10.21 11.92 0.63
N ARG A 207 10.08 10.80 -0.08
CA ARG A 207 8.97 10.56 -1.00
C ARG A 207 7.63 10.50 -0.31
N LEU A 208 7.53 9.85 0.84
CA LEU A 208 6.29 9.78 1.63
C LEU A 208 5.89 11.15 2.18
N LEU A 209 6.86 11.96 2.64
CA LEU A 209 6.65 13.33 3.11
C LEU A 209 6.30 14.28 1.97
N GLU A 210 6.96 14.14 0.81
CA GLU A 210 6.61 14.88 -0.40
C GLU A 210 5.18 14.51 -0.84
N PHE A 211 4.85 13.22 -0.85
CA PHE A 211 3.51 12.73 -1.16
C PHE A 211 2.47 13.25 -0.14
N LEU A 212 2.74 13.20 1.16
CA LEU A 212 1.88 13.77 2.20
C LEU A 212 1.73 15.28 2.06
N GLY A 213 2.81 16.02 1.83
CA GLY A 213 2.79 17.46 1.65
C GLY A 213 1.99 17.88 0.41
N ILE A 214 2.16 17.15 -0.70
CA ILE A 214 1.38 17.33 -1.93
C ILE A 214 -0.10 17.07 -1.70
N GLN A 215 -0.43 16.07 -0.88
CA GLN A 215 -1.79 15.55 -0.81
C GLN A 215 -2.60 16.09 0.37
N LEU A 216 -1.95 16.60 1.42
CA LEU A 216 -2.60 17.35 2.50
C LEU A 216 -2.87 18.81 2.12
N ASP A 217 -2.33 19.29 0.99
CA ASP A 217 -2.75 20.53 0.32
C ASP A 217 -4.01 20.31 -0.57
N VAL A 218 -5.02 19.69 0.05
CA VAL A 218 -6.26 19.20 -0.59
C VAL A 218 -7.03 20.32 -1.30
N ALA A 219 -6.91 21.56 -0.83
CA ALA A 219 -7.64 22.71 -1.35
C ALA A 219 -7.12 23.20 -2.73
N HIS A 220 -5.90 22.83 -3.12
CA HIS A 220 -5.22 23.40 -4.29
C HIS A 220 -4.93 22.39 -5.40
N ARG A 221 -5.34 21.11 -5.25
CA ARG A 221 -5.01 20.06 -6.23
C ARG A 221 -6.16 19.13 -6.57
N GLU A 222 -6.02 18.53 -7.75
CA GLU A 222 -6.82 17.41 -8.19
C GLU A 222 -6.37 16.11 -7.49
N TRP A 223 -7.21 15.59 -6.61
CA TRP A 223 -7.03 14.28 -5.97
C TRP A 223 -8.27 13.40 -6.23
N ASN A 224 -8.12 12.09 -6.02
CA ASN A 224 -9.24 11.16 -5.99
C ASN A 224 -9.42 10.56 -4.60
N ARG A 225 -10.65 10.11 -4.33
CA ARG A 225 -11.08 9.68 -3.00
C ARG A 225 -10.26 8.50 -2.46
N VAL A 226 -9.89 7.55 -3.31
CA VAL A 226 -9.15 6.36 -2.88
C VAL A 226 -7.73 6.72 -2.46
N ASP A 227 -7.04 7.55 -3.24
CA ASP A 227 -5.69 7.99 -2.90
C ASP A 227 -5.71 8.79 -1.58
N CYS A 228 -6.71 9.67 -1.38
CA CYS A 228 -6.90 10.40 -0.13
C CYS A 228 -7.11 9.47 1.08
N ILE A 229 -7.97 8.45 0.97
CA ILE A 229 -8.17 7.47 2.03
C ILE A 229 -6.88 6.70 2.34
N GLY A 230 -6.13 6.31 1.31
CA GLY A 230 -4.84 5.63 1.46
C GLY A 230 -3.82 6.47 2.21
N LEU A 231 -3.72 7.75 1.87
CA LEU A 231 -2.88 8.74 2.55
C LEU A 231 -3.24 8.92 4.02
N LEU A 232 -4.53 9.08 4.33
CA LEU A 232 -5.00 9.26 5.69
C LEU A 232 -4.71 8.02 6.55
N THR A 233 -4.84 6.84 5.95
CA THR A 233 -4.52 5.56 6.59
C THR A 233 -3.02 5.40 6.81
N MET A 234 -2.21 5.74 5.79
CA MET A 234 -0.75 5.77 5.87
C MET A 234 -0.26 6.74 6.96
N LEU A 235 -0.86 7.93 7.05
CA LEU A 235 -0.56 8.93 8.07
C LEU A 235 -0.85 8.37 9.47
N ARG A 236 -2.02 7.80 9.73
CA ARG A 236 -2.32 7.13 11.02
C ARG A 236 -1.34 6.01 11.35
N GLY A 237 -0.91 5.27 10.33
CA GLY A 237 0.01 4.15 10.49
C GLY A 237 1.45 4.55 10.76
N SER A 238 1.85 5.81 10.53
CA SER A 238 3.27 6.23 10.57
C SER A 238 3.54 7.64 11.10
N SER A 239 2.54 8.34 11.64
CA SER A 239 2.64 9.75 12.05
C SER A 239 3.79 10.01 13.02
N SER A 240 3.93 9.19 14.06
CA SER A 240 4.99 9.35 15.06
C SER A 240 6.37 9.27 14.42
N TYR A 241 6.54 8.24 13.57
CA TYR A 241 7.78 8.00 12.87
C TYR A 241 8.11 9.15 11.91
N LEU A 242 7.14 9.56 11.08
CA LEU A 242 7.34 10.66 10.13
C LEU A 242 7.67 11.97 10.85
N LEU A 243 6.99 12.30 11.95
CA LEU A 243 7.34 13.48 12.77
C LEU A 243 8.76 13.38 13.33
N SER A 244 9.21 12.18 13.72
CA SER A 244 10.57 11.99 14.26
C SER A 244 11.68 12.30 13.25
N THR A 245 11.38 12.25 11.95
CA THR A 245 12.33 12.54 10.86
C THR A 245 12.61 14.03 10.68
N PHE A 246 11.77 14.90 11.25
CA PHE A 246 12.04 16.34 11.31
C PHE A 246 12.91 16.69 12.53
N PRO A 247 13.70 17.78 12.46
CA PRO A 247 14.37 18.37 13.62
C PRO A 247 13.37 18.61 14.76
N ALA A 248 13.80 18.43 16.01
CA ALA A 248 12.91 18.44 17.19
C ALA A 248 12.08 19.73 17.30
N GLU A 249 12.69 20.85 16.92
CA GLU A 249 12.12 22.19 16.86
C GLU A 249 11.05 22.38 15.79
N GLU A 250 11.05 21.57 14.72
CA GLU A 250 10.10 21.66 13.61
C GLU A 250 8.89 20.72 13.76
N ARG A 251 8.99 19.71 14.64
CA ARG A 251 7.98 18.63 14.73
C ARG A 251 6.59 19.14 15.08
N GLU A 252 6.50 20.05 16.06
CA GLU A 252 5.20 20.60 16.47
C GLU A 252 4.61 21.47 15.36
N GLN A 253 5.42 22.26 14.67
CA GLN A 253 4.96 23.02 13.50
C GLN A 253 4.41 22.09 12.41
N LYS A 254 5.14 21.04 12.05
CA LYS A 254 4.71 20.05 11.04
C LYS A 254 3.42 19.35 11.43
N LYS A 255 3.30 18.97 12.70
CA LYS A 255 2.07 18.41 13.25
C LYS A 255 0.89 19.38 13.10
N GLN A 256 1.08 20.66 13.41
CA GLN A 256 0.03 21.67 13.25
C GLN A 256 -0.36 21.92 11.78
N GLU A 257 0.61 21.88 10.86
CA GLU A 257 0.35 21.93 9.41
C GLU A 257 -0.56 20.78 8.96
N TRP A 258 -0.26 19.55 9.40
CA TRP A 258 -1.11 18.39 9.08
C TRP A 258 -2.50 18.48 9.73
N VAL A 259 -2.58 18.89 11.00
CA VAL A 259 -3.87 19.11 11.69
C VAL A 259 -4.73 20.13 10.96
N LYS A 260 -4.13 21.21 10.43
CA LYS A 260 -4.83 22.21 9.63
C LYS A 260 -5.37 21.61 8.33
N GLY A 261 -4.55 20.82 7.62
CA GLY A 261 -4.97 20.11 6.40
C GLY A 261 -6.16 19.19 6.65
N LEU A 262 -6.10 18.36 7.70
CA LEU A 262 -7.20 17.47 8.10
C LEU A 262 -8.46 18.22 8.53
N THR A 263 -8.31 19.34 9.24
CA THR A 263 -9.45 20.17 9.63
C THR A 263 -10.16 20.75 8.41
N SER A 264 -9.41 21.10 7.35
CA SER A 264 -9.97 21.61 6.10
C SER A 264 -10.81 20.56 5.35
N LEU A 265 -10.47 19.27 5.47
CA LEU A 265 -11.26 18.15 4.92
C LEU A 265 -12.60 17.97 5.66
N LEU A 266 -12.66 18.37 6.92
CA LEU A 266 -13.85 18.22 7.77
C LEU A 266 -14.78 19.44 7.70
N SER A 267 -14.26 20.61 7.33
CA SER A 267 -15.05 21.84 7.24
C SER A 267 -15.85 21.88 5.93
N THR A 268 -17.18 21.96 6.04
CA THR A 268 -18.13 22.23 4.95
C THR A 268 -18.07 23.67 4.44
N SER A 269 -17.42 24.57 5.18
CA SER A 269 -17.42 26.01 4.92
C SER A 269 -16.11 26.45 4.24
N HIS A 270 -15.96 26.14 2.96
CA HIS A 270 -15.35 27.14 2.10
C HIS A 270 -16.48 27.84 1.36
N GLU A 271 -16.81 29.05 1.80
CA GLU A 271 -17.60 29.98 1.00
C GLU A 271 -17.00 30.01 -0.41
N GLY A 272 -17.75 29.53 -1.40
CA GLY A 272 -17.32 29.46 -2.79
C GLY A 272 -16.90 28.07 -3.31
N ARG A 273 -17.05 26.98 -2.55
CA ARG A 273 -16.94 25.62 -3.11
C ARG A 273 -18.28 25.12 -3.64
N GLU A 274 -18.26 24.54 -4.83
CA GLU A 274 -19.39 23.85 -5.43
C GLU A 274 -19.85 22.69 -4.52
N PRO A 275 -21.16 22.47 -4.31
CA PRO A 275 -21.73 21.41 -3.45
C PRO A 275 -21.32 19.96 -3.80
N GLU A 276 -20.56 19.75 -4.87
CA GLU A 276 -20.11 18.45 -5.38
C GLU A 276 -18.63 18.16 -5.08
N ASP A 277 -18.00 18.91 -4.16
CA ASP A 277 -16.60 18.68 -3.78
C ASP A 277 -16.43 17.26 -3.22
N LYS A 278 -15.46 16.50 -3.75
CA LYS A 278 -15.11 15.16 -3.27
C LYS A 278 -14.72 15.15 -1.79
N ALA A 279 -14.32 16.30 -1.22
CA ALA A 279 -14.07 16.48 0.20
C ALA A 279 -15.33 16.27 1.09
N ASP A 280 -16.53 16.45 0.52
CA ASP A 280 -17.78 16.23 1.25
C ASP A 280 -18.21 14.75 1.35
N ASP A 281 -17.45 13.83 0.73
CA ASP A 281 -17.67 12.40 0.86
C ASP A 281 -17.47 11.96 2.33
N ILE A 282 -18.48 11.25 2.86
CA ILE A 282 -18.46 10.75 4.25
C ILE A 282 -17.23 9.89 4.53
N ARG A 283 -16.71 9.18 3.53
CA ARG A 283 -15.54 8.30 3.68
C ARG A 283 -14.27 9.08 3.93
N VAL A 284 -14.08 10.12 3.11
CA VAL A 284 -12.95 11.03 3.27
C VAL A 284 -13.02 11.72 4.63
N LYS A 285 -14.21 12.18 5.05
CA LYS A 285 -14.41 12.82 6.36
C LYS A 285 -14.17 11.87 7.53
N SER A 286 -14.65 10.63 7.47
CA SER A 286 -14.42 9.62 8.50
C SER A 286 -12.93 9.34 8.68
N HIS A 287 -12.20 9.05 7.59
CA HIS A 287 -10.76 8.83 7.65
C HIS A 287 -9.98 10.06 8.10
N ALA A 288 -10.41 11.27 7.71
CA ALA A 288 -9.80 12.52 8.16
C ALA A 288 -10.00 12.76 9.67
N ALA A 289 -11.19 12.43 10.19
CA ALA A 289 -11.50 12.52 11.62
C ALA A 289 -10.62 11.56 12.45
N LEU A 290 -10.46 10.31 12.00
CA LEU A 290 -9.59 9.34 12.65
C LEU A 290 -8.12 9.77 12.63
N ALA A 291 -7.64 10.28 11.49
CA ALA A 291 -6.28 10.82 11.40
C ALA A 291 -6.07 12.04 12.31
N LEU A 292 -7.08 12.90 12.43
CA LEU A 292 -7.04 14.06 13.31
C LEU A 292 -7.01 13.65 14.79
N GLU A 293 -7.82 12.66 15.17
CA GLU A 293 -7.82 12.07 16.52
C GLU A 293 -6.45 11.50 16.87
N ASN A 294 -5.86 10.69 15.98
CA ASN A 294 -4.52 10.13 16.13
C ASN A 294 -3.45 11.21 16.36
N LEU A 295 -3.43 12.24 15.51
CA LEU A 295 -2.46 13.33 15.64
C LEU A 295 -2.65 14.11 16.93
N ARG A 296 -3.90 14.38 17.33
CA ARG A 296 -4.20 15.06 18.60
C ARG A 296 -3.76 14.23 19.81
N ALA A 297 -3.86 12.90 19.74
CA ALA A 297 -3.37 11.98 20.77
C ALA A 297 -1.83 11.87 20.83
N GLY A 298 -1.09 12.58 19.97
CA GLY A 298 0.37 12.61 19.96
C GLY A 298 1.00 12.16 18.65
N GLY A 299 0.21 11.67 17.69
CA GLY A 299 0.71 11.05 16.47
C GLY A 299 1.24 9.66 16.79
N LEU A 300 0.33 8.67 16.77
CA LEU A 300 0.68 7.27 17.04
C LEU A 300 1.07 6.58 15.72
N ASN A 301 1.74 5.44 15.82
CA ASN A 301 1.98 4.55 14.67
C ASN A 301 1.01 3.35 14.76
N GLU A 302 -0.26 3.57 14.43
CA GLU A 302 -1.30 2.55 14.60
C GLU A 302 -0.93 1.25 13.87
N PRO A 303 -1.09 0.07 14.52
CA PRO A 303 -0.82 -1.20 13.88
C PRO A 303 -1.86 -1.49 12.78
N SER A 304 -1.48 -2.33 11.83
CA SER A 304 -2.35 -2.71 10.71
C SER A 304 -3.70 -3.29 11.17
N ALA A 305 -3.74 -3.97 12.32
CA ALA A 305 -4.97 -4.49 12.91
C ALA A 305 -6.03 -3.40 13.19
N ASP A 306 -5.58 -2.21 13.59
CA ASP A 306 -6.42 -1.06 13.96
C ASP A 306 -6.70 -0.15 12.75
N LEU A 307 -5.71 0.01 11.85
CA LEU A 307 -5.88 0.76 10.61
C LEU A 307 -6.99 0.18 9.73
N PHE A 308 -7.07 -1.15 9.68
CA PHE A 308 -7.98 -1.90 8.83
C PHE A 308 -9.10 -2.60 9.62
N ASP A 309 -9.44 -2.10 10.80
CA ASP A 309 -10.60 -2.56 11.54
C ASP A 309 -11.88 -2.27 10.73
N VAL A 310 -12.73 -3.28 10.57
CA VAL A 310 -13.95 -3.22 9.74
C VAL A 310 -14.90 -2.10 10.15
N ARG A 311 -14.87 -1.67 11.41
CA ARG A 311 -15.71 -0.58 11.95
C ARG A 311 -15.36 0.77 11.33
N TYR A 312 -14.11 0.94 10.91
CA TYR A 312 -13.56 2.22 10.46
C TYR A 312 -13.14 2.17 8.99
N TRP A 313 -12.71 1.02 8.49
CA TRP A 313 -12.11 0.88 7.16
C TRP A 313 -13.10 0.99 5.99
N MET A 314 -14.36 0.58 6.18
CA MET A 314 -15.37 0.63 5.10
C MET A 314 -16.07 1.99 4.97
N PHE A 315 -15.79 2.90 5.89
CA PHE A 315 -16.40 4.23 5.97
C PHE A 315 -15.31 5.26 5.75
#